data_AF-A0A553STS6-F1
#
_entry.id   AF-A0A553STS6-F1
#
_cell.length_a   1.000
_cell.length_b   1.000
_cell.length_c   1.000
_cell.angle_alpha   90.00
_cell.angle_beta   90.00
_cell.angle_gamma   90.00
#
_symmetry.space_group_name_H-M   'P 1'
#
loop_
_entity.id
_entity.type
_entity.pdbx_description
1 polymer ?
#
loop_
_entity_poly.entity_id
_entity_poly.type
_entity_poly.pdbx_seq_one_letter_code
_entity_poly.pdbx_strand_id
1 'polypeptide(L)'
;MIASIVYIVLVVGGLVYLIKKKRDTEAKFPLKIIGYYILGVFAFKFNGIALPLGLIIYLLFFRPKVNADIKRQAAIFGFIIFIIVQWITPITVDMWESRTITIEHELESAYTIDFANENELVTKELKLEESNIKLDNFRMNYTQSGKITDLSWEMIGEADNEYNYYRIQYSTDKKEYEISKSHHEAWSQFVFLVDTKYYFGNLDLLDIQDITIAKGKFSSYKLFGFGERSQYGFTENEPHVISNGEIKKLDEKQLPVEAYYISTNALKKMSEETDEQGNIVQEGWEGTEFTDYLFDITPIEDEEEF
;
A
#
# COMPACT_ATOMS: atom_id res chain seq x y z
N MET A 1 18.30 7.71 -15.14
CA MET A 1 19.35 8.11 -16.10
C MET A 1 19.17 9.54 -16.64
N ILE A 2 18.01 9.92 -17.19
CA ILE A 2 17.76 11.27 -17.74
C ILE A 2 17.86 12.37 -16.67
N ALA A 3 17.26 12.20 -15.50
CA ALA A 3 17.33 13.17 -14.40
C ALA A 3 18.77 13.44 -13.93
N SER A 4 19.61 12.41 -13.89
CA SER A 4 21.04 12.51 -13.55
C SER A 4 21.81 13.34 -14.58
N ILE A 5 21.49 13.22 -15.87
CA ILE A 5 22.11 14.00 -16.94
C ILE A 5 21.70 15.48 -16.83
N VAL A 6 20.41 15.76 -16.62
CA VAL A 6 19.91 17.13 -16.44
C VAL A 6 20.57 17.80 -15.23
N TYR A 7 20.68 17.08 -14.12
CA TYR A 7 21.37 17.55 -12.92
C TYR A 7 22.84 17.92 -13.20
N ILE A 8 23.59 17.04 -13.87
CA ILE A 8 25.00 17.28 -14.21
C ILE A 8 25.13 18.51 -15.11
N VAL A 9 24.28 18.64 -16.13
CA VAL A 9 24.30 19.78 -17.05
C VAL A 9 24.03 21.08 -16.32
N LEU A 10 23.06 21.10 -15.39
CA LEU A 10 22.70 22.27 -14.59
C LEU A 10 23.87 22.69 -13.68
N VAL A 11 24.49 21.74 -12.96
CA VAL A 11 25.61 22.02 -12.06
C VAL A 11 26.85 22.48 -12.84
N VAL A 12 27.27 21.73 -13.86
CA VAL A 12 28.46 22.05 -14.66
C VAL A 12 28.25 23.36 -15.43
N GLY A 13 27.09 23.54 -16.05
CA GLY A 13 26.74 24.77 -16.77
C GLY A 13 26.73 25.98 -15.86
N GLY A 14 26.11 25.87 -14.67
CA GLY A 14 26.10 26.93 -13.65
C GLY A 14 27.50 27.30 -13.17
N LEU A 15 28.35 26.31 -12.89
CA LEU A 15 29.74 26.54 -12.49
C LEU A 15 30.56 27.20 -13.61
N VAL A 16 30.46 26.71 -14.86
CA VAL A 16 31.15 27.31 -16.01
C VAL A 16 30.70 28.75 -16.22
N TYR A 17 29.40 29.04 -16.11
CA TYR A 17 28.86 30.39 -16.19
C TYR A 17 29.47 31.31 -15.12
N LEU A 18 29.51 30.87 -13.86
CA LEU A 18 30.10 31.65 -12.76
C LEU A 18 31.60 31.87 -12.94
N ILE A 19 32.33 30.86 -13.43
CA ILE A 19 33.77 30.95 -13.72
C ILE A 19 34.04 31.96 -14.84
N LYS A 20 33.21 31.99 -15.89
CA LYS A 20 33.34 32.93 -17.01
C LYS A 20 33.03 34.39 -16.62
N LYS A 21 32.28 34.61 -15.54
CA LYS A 21 31.91 35.95 -15.05
C LYS A 21 33.05 36.70 -14.32
N LYS A 22 34.26 36.14 -14.28
CA LYS A 22 35.44 36.71 -13.64
C LYS A 22 35.62 38.19 -14.02
N ARG A 23 35.65 39.08 -13.03
CA ARG A 23 35.87 40.53 -13.23
C ARG A 23 37.32 40.90 -12.93
N ASP A 24 37.79 40.53 -11.74
CA ASP A 24 39.13 40.88 -11.27
C ASP A 24 40.10 39.71 -11.44
N THR A 25 41.37 40.03 -11.70
CA THR A 25 42.44 39.04 -11.78
C THR A 25 42.70 38.43 -10.41
N GLU A 26 42.25 37.19 -10.25
CA GLU A 26 42.42 36.43 -9.02
C GLU A 26 43.08 35.06 -9.31
N ALA A 27 44.09 34.71 -8.51
CA ALA A 27 44.75 33.41 -8.60
C ALA A 27 43.80 32.28 -8.18
N LYS A 28 43.85 31.17 -8.95
CA LYS A 28 43.04 29.96 -8.74
C LYS A 28 41.53 30.24 -8.66
N PHE A 29 41.05 31.26 -9.39
CA PHE A 29 39.65 31.68 -9.37
C PHE A 29 38.65 30.53 -9.62
N PRO A 30 38.83 29.63 -10.62
CA PRO A 30 37.90 28.52 -10.83
C PRO A 30 37.77 27.59 -9.62
N LEU A 31 38.90 27.23 -9.01
CA LEU A 31 38.93 26.37 -7.82
C LEU A 31 38.21 27.03 -6.63
N LYS A 32 38.35 28.35 -6.47
CA LYS A 32 37.63 29.10 -5.45
C LYS A 32 36.12 29.04 -5.68
N ILE A 33 35.65 29.23 -6.91
CA ILE A 33 34.21 29.11 -7.24
C ILE A 33 33.68 27.71 -6.90
N ILE A 34 34.41 26.65 -7.24
CA ILE A 34 34.07 25.28 -6.86
C ILE A 34 34.01 25.14 -5.33
N GLY A 35 34.99 25.69 -4.59
CA GLY A 35 34.99 25.66 -3.14
C GLY A 35 33.79 26.36 -2.50
N TYR A 36 33.41 27.55 -3.00
CA TYR A 36 32.21 28.25 -2.53
C TYR A 36 30.93 27.50 -2.87
N TYR A 37 30.85 26.85 -4.04
CA TYR A 37 29.73 25.97 -4.38
C TYR A 37 29.64 24.77 -3.45
N ILE A 38 30.76 24.09 -3.16
CA ILE A 38 30.81 22.96 -2.21
C ILE A 38 30.34 23.40 -0.83
N LEU A 39 30.77 24.58 -0.35
CA LEU A 39 30.26 25.15 0.90
C LEU A 39 28.73 25.34 0.85
N GLY A 40 28.17 25.76 -0.28
CA GLY A 40 26.71 25.87 -0.43
C GLY A 40 25.99 24.52 -0.36
N VAL A 41 26.52 23.48 -1.01
CA VAL A 41 25.89 22.14 -1.07
C VAL A 41 26.06 21.36 0.24
N PHE A 42 27.09 21.68 1.03
CA PHE A 42 27.49 20.86 2.17
C PHE A 42 26.38 20.77 3.23
N ALA A 43 25.99 19.51 3.48
CA ALA A 43 24.93 19.11 4.39
C ALA A 43 25.51 18.46 5.65
N PHE A 44 24.91 18.75 6.80
CA PHE A 44 25.11 17.97 8.02
C PHE A 44 23.81 17.22 8.33
N LYS A 45 23.88 15.89 8.41
CA LYS A 45 22.71 15.06 8.74
C LYS A 45 22.65 14.85 10.25
N PHE A 46 21.54 15.25 10.87
CA PHE A 46 21.27 15.06 12.29
C PHE A 46 19.84 14.54 12.47
N ASN A 47 19.69 13.37 13.10
CA ASN A 47 18.40 12.68 13.29
C ASN A 47 17.56 12.60 11.99
N GLY A 48 18.18 12.22 10.87
CA GLY A 48 17.52 12.11 9.57
C GLY A 48 17.28 13.44 8.85
N ILE A 49 17.43 14.59 9.51
CA ILE A 49 17.24 15.91 8.90
C ILE A 49 18.57 16.44 8.37
N ALA A 50 18.59 16.85 7.10
CA ALA A 50 19.73 17.53 6.51
C ALA A 50 19.69 19.04 6.83
N LEU A 51 20.76 19.55 7.45
CA LEU A 51 20.96 20.95 7.77
C LEU A 51 22.03 21.58 6.86
N PRO A 52 21.85 22.82 6.38
CA PRO A 52 22.77 23.50 5.46
C PRO A 52 24.00 24.08 6.17
N LEU A 53 24.74 23.24 6.89
CA LEU A 53 25.86 23.68 7.73
C LEU A 53 26.94 24.41 6.94
N GLY A 54 27.17 24.04 5.67
CA GLY A 54 28.17 24.71 4.86
C GLY A 54 27.81 26.15 4.51
N LEU A 55 26.53 26.46 4.31
CA LEU A 55 26.06 27.84 4.15
C LEU A 55 26.26 28.63 5.45
N ILE A 56 25.96 28.03 6.61
CA ILE A 56 26.18 28.66 7.92
C ILE A 56 27.66 28.99 8.10
N ILE A 57 28.56 28.04 7.80
CA ILE A 57 30.01 28.23 7.85
C ILE A 57 30.43 29.37 6.90
N TYR A 58 29.90 29.39 5.68
CA TYR A 58 30.16 30.47 4.72
C TYR A 58 29.80 31.85 5.31
N LEU A 59 28.60 31.99 5.87
CA LEU A 59 28.11 33.26 6.43
C LEU A 59 28.94 33.74 7.63
N LEU A 60 29.38 32.81 8.50
CA LEU A 60 30.13 33.14 9.71
C LEU A 60 31.60 33.43 9.45
N PHE A 61 32.26 32.64 8.60
CA PHE A 61 33.72 32.63 8.48
C PHE A 61 34.25 33.18 7.14
N PHE A 62 33.46 33.22 6.07
CA PHE A 62 33.95 33.58 4.74
C PHE A 62 33.43 34.95 4.27
N ARG A 63 34.31 35.95 4.30
CA ARG A 63 34.04 37.32 3.80
C ARG A 63 34.97 37.69 2.66
N PRO A 64 34.71 37.22 1.41
CA PRO A 64 35.58 37.51 0.28
C PRO A 64 35.59 39.01 -0.05
N LYS A 65 36.78 39.56 -0.33
CA LYS A 65 36.95 40.98 -0.75
C LYS A 65 37.02 41.15 -2.27
N VAL A 66 37.66 40.20 -2.97
CA VAL A 66 37.82 40.21 -4.44
C VAL A 66 36.79 39.27 -5.07
N ASN A 67 36.15 39.68 -6.17
CA ASN A 67 35.08 38.93 -6.84
C ASN A 67 33.98 38.42 -5.87
N ALA A 68 33.68 39.20 -4.82
CA ALA A 68 32.82 38.78 -3.70
C ALA A 68 31.42 38.36 -4.16
N ASP A 69 30.83 39.12 -5.09
CA ASP A 69 29.49 38.85 -5.62
C ASP A 69 29.39 37.49 -6.31
N ILE A 70 30.42 37.10 -7.07
CA ILE A 70 30.42 35.84 -7.82
C ILE A 70 30.60 34.64 -6.87
N LYS A 71 31.45 34.80 -5.85
CA LYS A 71 31.64 33.79 -4.80
C LYS A 71 30.39 33.60 -3.94
N ARG A 72 29.68 34.69 -3.63
CA ARG A 72 28.37 34.65 -2.99
C ARG A 72 27.34 33.94 -3.88
N GLN A 73 27.32 34.24 -5.17
CA GLN A 73 26.47 33.53 -6.14
C GLN A 73 26.78 32.04 -6.19
N ALA A 74 28.06 31.64 -6.12
CA ALA A 74 28.45 30.23 -6.07
C ALA A 74 27.96 29.52 -4.80
N ALA A 75 28.09 30.15 -3.64
CA ALA A 75 27.58 29.60 -2.37
C ALA A 75 26.05 29.49 -2.35
N ILE A 76 25.34 30.53 -2.84
CA ILE A 76 23.88 30.50 -2.98
C ILE A 76 23.45 29.42 -3.97
N PHE A 77 24.14 29.29 -5.10
CA PHE A 77 23.85 28.25 -6.09
C PHE A 77 24.00 26.85 -5.50
N GLY A 78 25.08 26.60 -4.74
CA GLY A 78 25.24 25.34 -4.00
C GLY A 78 24.12 25.11 -2.99
N PHE A 79 23.70 26.15 -2.27
CA PHE A 79 22.59 26.03 -1.32
C PHE A 79 21.23 25.74 -1.98
N ILE A 80 20.97 26.31 -3.16
CA ILE A 80 19.77 25.96 -3.95
C ILE A 80 19.81 24.48 -4.33
N ILE A 81 20.98 23.97 -4.76
CA ILE A 81 21.14 22.54 -5.04
C ILE A 81 20.92 21.69 -3.78
N PHE A 82 21.42 22.12 -2.63
CA PHE A 82 21.12 21.48 -1.35
C PHE A 82 19.62 21.39 -1.09
N ILE A 83 18.86 22.49 -1.21
CA ILE A 83 17.41 22.50 -1.00
C ILE A 83 16.72 21.50 -1.94
N ILE A 84 17.07 21.55 -3.24
CA ILE A 84 16.47 20.67 -4.24
C ILE A 84 16.72 19.21 -3.87
N VAL A 85 17.97 18.83 -3.63
CA VAL A 85 18.35 17.42 -3.45
C VAL A 85 17.95 16.88 -2.07
N GLN A 86 18.14 17.66 -1.01
CA GLN A 86 17.95 17.18 0.36
C GLN A 86 16.53 17.36 0.88
N TRP A 87 15.77 18.34 0.40
CA TRP A 87 14.42 18.62 0.90
C TRP A 87 13.35 18.38 -0.16
N ILE A 88 13.50 18.93 -1.37
CA ILE A 88 12.44 18.82 -2.38
C ILE A 88 12.36 17.40 -2.94
N THR A 89 13.48 16.81 -3.36
CA THR A 89 13.47 15.49 -4.02
C THR A 89 12.84 14.40 -3.14
N PRO A 90 13.20 14.22 -1.86
CA PRO A 90 12.57 13.22 -1.01
C PRO A 90 11.05 13.40 -0.92
N ILE A 91 10.58 14.63 -0.73
CA ILE A 91 9.15 14.94 -0.67
C ILE A 91 8.46 14.60 -1.99
N THR A 92 9.05 15.00 -3.13
CA THR A 92 8.44 14.74 -4.43
C THR A 92 8.40 13.25 -4.79
N VAL A 93 9.40 12.48 -4.35
CA VAL A 93 9.44 11.03 -4.56
C VAL A 93 8.36 10.38 -3.71
N ASP A 94 8.31 10.71 -2.41
CA ASP A 94 7.28 10.21 -1.49
C ASP A 94 5.86 10.53 -1.97
N MET A 95 5.59 11.77 -2.38
CA MET A 95 4.30 12.18 -2.96
C MET A 95 3.96 11.43 -4.26
N TRP A 96 4.96 11.12 -5.07
CA TRP A 96 4.76 10.43 -6.34
C TRP A 96 4.49 8.93 -6.13
N GLU A 97 5.20 8.33 -5.18
CA GLU A 97 5.08 6.92 -4.83
C GLU A 97 3.82 6.61 -4.03
N SER A 98 3.36 7.55 -3.20
CA SER A 98 2.13 7.43 -2.39
C SER A 98 0.85 7.86 -3.13
N ARG A 99 0.95 8.24 -4.41
CA ARG A 99 -0.23 8.67 -5.18
C ARG A 99 -1.24 7.53 -5.29
N THR A 100 -2.51 7.87 -5.26
CA THR A 100 -3.57 6.91 -5.60
C THR A 100 -3.50 6.57 -7.08
N ILE A 101 -3.51 5.28 -7.40
CA ILE A 101 -3.68 4.75 -8.75
C ILE A 101 -5.16 4.42 -8.90
N THR A 102 -5.78 4.87 -9.99
CA THR A 102 -7.18 4.56 -10.29
C THR A 102 -7.28 3.65 -11.50
N ILE A 103 -8.19 2.67 -11.43
CA ILE A 103 -8.49 1.77 -12.54
C ILE A 103 -9.99 1.79 -12.78
N GLU A 104 -10.42 2.40 -13.89
CA GLU A 104 -11.82 2.38 -14.29
C GLU A 104 -12.25 0.94 -14.58
N HIS A 105 -13.24 0.45 -13.84
CA HIS A 105 -13.77 -0.89 -13.99
C HIS A 105 -15.17 -0.97 -13.38
N GLU A 106 -16.13 -1.55 -14.11
CA GLU A 106 -17.51 -1.67 -13.64
C GLU A 106 -17.80 -3.10 -13.18
N LEU A 107 -18.10 -3.25 -11.90
CA LEU A 107 -18.61 -4.48 -11.32
C LEU A 107 -20.14 -4.52 -11.38
N GLU A 108 -20.69 -5.61 -11.91
CA GLU A 108 -22.13 -5.79 -12.04
C GLU A 108 -22.78 -6.21 -10.71
N SER A 109 -22.30 -7.31 -10.11
CA SER A 109 -22.91 -7.95 -8.94
C SER A 109 -21.91 -8.82 -8.20
N ALA A 110 -22.12 -8.98 -6.89
CA ALA A 110 -21.42 -9.95 -6.05
C ALA A 110 -21.67 -11.41 -6.47
N TYR A 111 -22.73 -11.67 -7.26
CA TYR A 111 -23.06 -13.01 -7.76
C TYR A 111 -22.33 -13.40 -9.04
N THR A 112 -21.70 -12.44 -9.72
CA THR A 112 -21.06 -12.64 -11.02
C THR A 112 -19.61 -12.21 -11.04
N ILE A 113 -19.08 -11.74 -9.90
CA ILE A 113 -17.69 -11.33 -9.76
C ILE A 113 -16.75 -12.54 -9.91
N ASP A 114 -15.67 -12.34 -10.66
CA ASP A 114 -14.55 -13.27 -10.79
C ASP A 114 -13.36 -12.65 -10.04
N PHE A 115 -13.20 -13.04 -8.77
CA PHE A 115 -12.23 -12.41 -7.87
C PHE A 115 -10.79 -12.63 -8.32
N ALA A 116 -10.45 -13.79 -8.91
CA ALA A 116 -9.11 -14.02 -9.45
C ALA A 116 -8.83 -13.08 -10.62
N ASN A 117 -9.79 -12.88 -11.52
CA ASN A 117 -9.64 -11.94 -12.64
C ASN A 117 -9.54 -10.49 -12.16
N GLU A 118 -10.31 -10.09 -11.15
CA GLU A 118 -10.21 -8.74 -10.57
C GLU A 118 -8.83 -8.51 -9.92
N ASN A 119 -8.30 -9.51 -9.21
CA ASN A 119 -6.95 -9.44 -8.66
C ASN A 119 -5.88 -9.44 -9.77
N GLU A 120 -6.06 -10.20 -10.86
CA GLU A 120 -5.15 -10.18 -12.01
C GLU A 120 -5.12 -8.80 -12.69
N LEU A 121 -6.28 -8.18 -12.89
CA LEU A 121 -6.41 -6.84 -13.44
C LEU A 121 -5.60 -5.82 -12.62
N VAL A 122 -5.76 -5.85 -11.29
CA VAL A 122 -5.04 -4.93 -10.39
C VAL A 122 -3.54 -5.22 -10.39
N THR A 123 -3.13 -6.48 -10.26
CA THR A 123 -1.70 -6.85 -10.21
C THR A 123 -0.98 -6.53 -11.51
N LYS A 124 -1.65 -6.65 -12.66
CA LYS A 124 -1.12 -6.26 -13.98
C LYS A 124 -0.94 -4.76 -14.12
N GLU A 125 -1.90 -3.95 -13.67
CA GLU A 125 -1.77 -2.49 -13.70
C GLU A 125 -0.59 -2.01 -12.83
N LEU A 126 -0.41 -2.67 -11.68
CA LEU A 126 0.70 -2.40 -10.76
C LEU A 126 2.04 -3.02 -11.20
N LYS A 127 2.06 -3.84 -12.26
CA LYS A 127 3.21 -4.58 -12.78
C LYS A 127 3.83 -5.53 -11.75
N LEU A 128 2.99 -6.30 -11.07
CA LEU A 128 3.34 -7.20 -9.98
C LEU A 128 3.22 -8.68 -10.37
N GLU A 129 3.13 -9.01 -11.67
CA GLU A 129 2.79 -10.36 -12.14
C GLU A 129 3.85 -11.42 -11.77
N GLU A 130 5.12 -11.00 -11.75
CA GLU A 130 6.29 -11.82 -11.39
C GLU A 130 6.66 -11.69 -9.90
N SER A 131 5.96 -10.83 -9.15
CA SER A 131 6.26 -10.56 -7.74
C SER A 131 5.59 -11.59 -6.83
N ASN A 132 6.25 -11.90 -5.71
CA ASN A 132 5.63 -12.65 -4.62
C ASN A 132 4.67 -11.72 -3.85
N ILE A 133 3.40 -11.73 -4.25
CA ILE A 133 2.36 -10.92 -3.63
C ILE A 133 1.52 -11.81 -2.72
N LYS A 134 1.34 -11.36 -1.49
CA LYS A 134 0.59 -12.03 -0.45
C LYS A 134 -0.66 -11.26 -0.09
N LEU A 135 -1.73 -11.97 0.25
CA LEU A 135 -2.92 -11.33 0.82
C LEU A 135 -2.67 -11.01 2.29
N ASP A 136 -3.10 -9.84 2.74
CA ASP A 136 -3.22 -9.52 4.18
C ASP A 136 -4.67 -9.75 4.64
N ASN A 137 -5.63 -9.06 4.01
CA ASN A 137 -7.05 -9.28 4.24
C ASN A 137 -7.91 -8.99 3.01
N PHE A 138 -9.13 -9.52 3.06
CA PHE A 138 -10.17 -9.35 2.06
C PHE A 138 -11.50 -9.04 2.74
N ARG A 139 -12.30 -8.17 2.14
CA ARG A 139 -13.65 -7.85 2.57
C ARG A 139 -14.55 -7.50 1.39
N MET A 140 -15.77 -8.02 1.42
CA MET A 140 -16.88 -7.58 0.57
C MET A 140 -18.16 -7.50 1.39
N ASN A 141 -18.90 -6.40 1.24
CA ASN A 141 -20.28 -6.27 1.68
C ASN A 141 -21.18 -6.10 0.47
N TYR A 142 -22.35 -6.74 0.51
CA TYR A 142 -23.31 -6.67 -0.58
C TYR A 142 -24.74 -6.87 -0.07
N THR A 143 -25.71 -6.43 -0.87
CA THR A 143 -27.13 -6.55 -0.54
C THR A 143 -27.70 -7.88 -1.02
N GLN A 144 -28.94 -8.19 -0.61
CA GLN A 144 -29.68 -9.35 -1.12
C GLN A 144 -29.84 -9.38 -2.65
N SER A 145 -29.78 -8.23 -3.32
CA SER A 145 -29.84 -8.19 -4.78
C SER A 145 -28.49 -8.47 -5.46
N GLY A 146 -27.43 -8.72 -4.67
CA GLY A 146 -26.06 -8.84 -5.16
C GLY A 146 -25.37 -7.49 -5.38
N LYS A 147 -26.00 -6.36 -5.01
CA LYS A 147 -25.37 -5.04 -5.17
C LYS A 147 -24.21 -4.93 -4.18
N ILE A 148 -22.99 -4.79 -4.69
CA ILE A 148 -21.79 -4.54 -3.89
C ILE A 148 -21.91 -3.15 -3.26
N THR A 149 -21.67 -3.06 -1.96
CA THR A 149 -21.67 -1.80 -1.19
C THR A 149 -20.29 -1.47 -0.64
N ASP A 150 -19.45 -2.48 -0.44
CA ASP A 150 -18.04 -2.34 -0.07
C ASP A 150 -17.27 -3.51 -0.68
N LEU A 151 -16.12 -3.24 -1.27
CA LEU A 151 -15.18 -4.26 -1.73
C LEU A 151 -13.77 -3.70 -1.55
N SER A 152 -12.97 -4.41 -0.76
CA SER A 152 -11.57 -4.06 -0.53
C SER A 152 -10.74 -5.29 -0.23
N TRP A 153 -9.46 -5.17 -0.58
CA TRP A 153 -8.46 -6.12 -0.13
C TRP A 153 -7.11 -5.44 -0.03
N GLU A 154 -6.24 -6.05 0.77
CA GLU A 154 -4.93 -5.54 1.09
C GLU A 154 -3.89 -6.59 0.72
N MET A 155 -2.86 -6.15 0.01
CA MET A 155 -1.80 -7.01 -0.50
C MET A 155 -0.44 -6.52 -0.03
N ILE A 156 0.49 -7.44 0.16
CA ILE A 156 1.87 -7.16 0.52
C ILE A 156 2.77 -7.76 -0.55
N GLY A 157 3.68 -6.95 -1.10
CA GLY A 157 4.70 -7.39 -2.04
C GLY A 157 6.10 -7.17 -1.48
N GLU A 158 6.98 -8.15 -1.67
CA GLU A 158 8.40 -8.05 -1.32
C GLU A 158 9.22 -7.59 -2.53
N ALA A 159 10.01 -6.53 -2.36
CA ALA A 159 10.98 -6.07 -3.35
C ALA A 159 12.25 -5.57 -2.64
N ASP A 160 13.43 -6.09 -3.01
CA ASP A 160 14.74 -5.65 -2.50
C ASP A 160 14.87 -5.62 -0.94
N ASN A 161 14.29 -6.61 -0.25
CA ASN A 161 14.17 -6.71 1.23
C ASN A 161 13.26 -5.65 1.87
N GLU A 162 12.44 -4.96 1.09
CA GLU A 162 11.45 -4.01 1.56
C GLU A 162 10.03 -4.52 1.25
N TYR A 163 9.07 -4.13 2.09
CA TYR A 163 7.66 -4.51 1.93
C TYR A 163 6.85 -3.33 1.42
N ASN A 164 6.20 -3.54 0.28
CA ASN A 164 5.24 -2.61 -0.28
C ASN A 164 3.84 -3.10 0.07
N TYR A 165 3.06 -2.25 0.70
CA TYR A 165 1.69 -2.52 1.05
C TYR A 165 0.75 -1.81 0.08
N TYR A 166 -0.23 -2.54 -0.41
CA TYR A 166 -1.21 -2.06 -1.37
C TYR A 166 -2.59 -2.23 -0.76
N ARG A 167 -3.33 -1.13 -0.66
CA ARG A 167 -4.73 -1.15 -0.28
C ARG A 167 -5.59 -0.81 -1.47
N ILE A 168 -6.45 -1.74 -1.82
CA ILE A 168 -7.33 -1.70 -2.99
C ILE A 168 -8.74 -1.52 -2.48
N GLN A 169 -9.40 -0.45 -2.91
CA GLN A 169 -10.79 -0.15 -2.58
C GLN A 169 -11.58 0.04 -3.86
N TYR A 170 -12.70 -0.66 -4.01
CA TYR A 170 -13.63 -0.38 -5.09
C TYR A 170 -14.57 0.76 -4.70
N SER A 171 -14.66 1.77 -5.57
CA SER A 171 -15.62 2.87 -5.45
C SER A 171 -16.85 2.58 -6.31
N THR A 172 -17.97 2.24 -5.67
CA THR A 172 -19.24 1.96 -6.39
C THR A 172 -19.78 3.18 -7.12
N ASP A 173 -19.53 4.38 -6.59
CA ASP A 173 -20.06 5.63 -7.15
C ASP A 173 -19.28 6.07 -8.39
N LYS A 174 -17.96 5.85 -8.37
CA LYS A 174 -17.06 6.21 -9.46
C LYS A 174 -16.84 5.09 -10.47
N LYS A 175 -17.16 3.85 -10.11
CA LYS A 175 -16.89 2.63 -10.90
C LYS A 175 -15.40 2.49 -11.22
N GLU A 176 -14.59 2.59 -10.17
CA GLU A 176 -13.14 2.45 -10.28
C GLU A 176 -12.56 1.80 -9.03
N TYR A 177 -11.42 1.12 -9.20
CA TYR A 177 -10.55 0.76 -8.10
C TYR A 177 -9.67 1.94 -7.74
N GLU A 178 -9.60 2.28 -6.45
CA GLU A 178 -8.65 3.20 -5.87
C GLU A 178 -7.57 2.40 -5.13
N ILE A 179 -6.33 2.53 -5.57
CA ILE A 179 -5.19 1.78 -5.03
C ILE A 179 -4.24 2.77 -4.37
N SER A 180 -3.99 2.56 -3.08
CA SER A 180 -2.99 3.30 -2.33
C SER A 180 -1.80 2.41 -2.01
N LYS A 181 -0.60 2.98 -2.08
CA LYS A 181 0.67 2.30 -1.82
C LYS A 181 1.36 2.91 -0.60
N SER A 182 1.82 2.09 0.32
CA SER A 182 2.68 2.49 1.43
C SER A 182 3.89 1.57 1.55
N HIS A 183 4.91 2.05 2.27
CA HIS A 183 6.20 1.39 2.43
C HIS A 183 6.46 1.04 3.90
N HIS A 184 6.92 -0.17 4.16
CA HIS A 184 7.25 -0.63 5.52
C HIS A 184 8.61 -1.36 5.53
N GLU A 185 9.49 -0.96 6.47
CA GLU A 185 10.86 -1.50 6.58
C GLU A 185 10.92 -2.97 7.06
N ALA A 186 9.89 -3.47 7.73
CA ALA A 186 9.83 -4.86 8.19
C ALA A 186 8.39 -5.34 8.37
N TRP A 187 8.11 -6.54 7.87
CA TRP A 187 6.86 -7.26 8.12
C TRP A 187 7.15 -8.72 8.48
N SER A 188 7.32 -9.01 9.77
CA SER A 188 7.69 -10.36 10.24
C SER A 188 6.65 -11.44 9.91
N GLN A 189 5.40 -11.04 9.63
CA GLN A 189 4.31 -11.97 9.34
C GLN A 189 4.24 -12.38 7.86
N PHE A 190 5.03 -11.77 6.97
CA PHE A 190 4.87 -11.92 5.52
C PHE A 190 5.00 -13.38 5.06
N VAL A 191 5.89 -14.13 5.70
CA VAL A 191 6.15 -15.55 5.41
C VAL A 191 4.93 -16.43 5.72
N PHE A 192 4.03 -16.00 6.61
CA PHE A 192 2.83 -16.75 7.00
C PHE A 192 1.61 -16.43 6.14
N LEU A 193 1.73 -15.45 5.24
CA LEU A 193 0.63 -15.02 4.39
C LEU A 193 0.47 -15.89 3.14
N VAL A 194 -0.78 -16.13 2.77
CA VAL A 194 -1.18 -16.84 1.55
C VAL A 194 -0.87 -16.03 0.29
N ASP A 195 -0.49 -16.72 -0.79
CA ASP A 195 -0.39 -16.11 -2.12
C ASP A 195 -1.75 -15.59 -2.58
N THR A 196 -1.80 -14.35 -3.11
CA THR A 196 -3.08 -13.73 -3.48
C THR A 196 -3.79 -14.45 -4.61
N LYS A 197 -3.06 -14.96 -5.62
CA LYS A 197 -3.67 -15.72 -6.73
C LYS A 197 -4.27 -17.02 -6.21
N TYR A 198 -3.58 -17.68 -5.28
CA TYR A 198 -4.09 -18.89 -4.65
C TYR A 198 -5.34 -18.63 -3.80
N TYR A 199 -5.36 -17.56 -3.00
CA TYR A 199 -6.53 -17.19 -2.20
C TYR A 199 -7.74 -16.89 -3.08
N PHE A 200 -7.59 -16.00 -4.07
CA PHE A 200 -8.70 -15.59 -4.92
C PHE A 200 -9.21 -16.74 -5.81
N GLY A 201 -8.33 -17.62 -6.27
CA GLY A 201 -8.75 -18.83 -6.97
C GLY A 201 -9.58 -19.80 -6.11
N ASN A 202 -9.37 -19.85 -4.79
CA ASN A 202 -10.23 -20.60 -3.87
C ASN A 202 -11.54 -19.85 -3.57
N LEU A 203 -11.49 -18.51 -3.51
CA LEU A 203 -12.67 -17.68 -3.31
C LEU A 203 -13.67 -17.81 -4.48
N ASP A 204 -13.18 -17.93 -5.71
CA ASP A 204 -14.01 -18.14 -6.92
C ASP A 204 -14.73 -19.49 -6.96
N LEU A 205 -14.33 -20.45 -6.12
CA LEU A 205 -15.05 -21.72 -5.99
C LEU A 205 -16.37 -21.56 -5.21
N LEU A 206 -16.55 -20.43 -4.52
CA LEU A 206 -17.76 -20.14 -3.76
C LEU A 206 -18.86 -19.57 -4.66
N ASP A 207 -20.01 -20.22 -4.68
CA ASP A 207 -21.22 -19.64 -5.28
C ASP A 207 -21.85 -18.65 -4.29
N ILE A 208 -21.52 -17.37 -4.46
CA ILE A 208 -22.00 -16.29 -3.59
C ILE A 208 -23.52 -16.21 -3.58
N GLN A 209 -24.19 -16.54 -4.70
CA GLN A 209 -25.64 -16.53 -4.78
C GLN A 209 -26.26 -17.63 -3.91
N ASP A 210 -25.77 -18.87 -4.03
CA ASP A 210 -26.23 -20.00 -3.24
C ASP A 210 -25.97 -19.79 -1.74
N ILE A 211 -24.79 -19.26 -1.38
CA ILE A 211 -24.46 -18.88 0.00
C ILE A 211 -25.47 -17.88 0.55
N THR A 212 -25.82 -16.88 -0.26
CA THR A 212 -26.77 -15.84 0.13
C THR A 212 -28.17 -16.40 0.31
N ILE A 213 -28.61 -17.30 -0.58
CA ILE A 213 -29.90 -17.99 -0.49
C ILE A 213 -29.95 -18.85 0.77
N ALA A 214 -28.90 -19.62 1.06
CA ALA A 214 -28.81 -20.50 2.22
C ALA A 214 -28.92 -19.72 3.54
N LYS A 215 -28.32 -18.53 3.62
CA LYS A 215 -28.43 -17.65 4.78
C LYS A 215 -29.82 -17.06 4.97
N GLY A 216 -30.69 -17.06 3.96
CA GLY A 216 -32.04 -16.51 4.05
C GLY A 216 -32.10 -15.02 3.67
N LYS A 217 -33.18 -14.33 4.03
CA LYS A 217 -33.46 -12.96 3.56
C LYS A 217 -33.01 -11.91 4.56
N PHE A 218 -31.91 -11.23 4.27
CA PHE A 218 -31.33 -10.15 5.08
C PHE A 218 -31.02 -8.94 4.19
N SER A 219 -30.88 -7.77 4.80
CA SER A 219 -30.61 -6.52 4.06
C SER A 219 -29.17 -6.41 3.58
N SER A 220 -28.23 -7.05 4.27
CA SER A 220 -26.81 -7.00 3.95
C SER A 220 -26.12 -8.32 4.30
N TYR A 221 -25.08 -8.65 3.55
CA TYR A 221 -24.26 -9.84 3.69
C TYR A 221 -22.80 -9.43 3.62
N LYS A 222 -21.96 -10.17 4.32
CA LYS A 222 -20.54 -9.93 4.40
C LYS A 222 -19.77 -11.20 4.05
N LEU A 223 -18.69 -11.02 3.30
CA LEU A 223 -17.67 -12.00 2.99
C LEU A 223 -16.33 -11.39 3.39
N PHE A 224 -15.50 -12.12 4.12
CA PHE A 224 -14.20 -11.62 4.53
C PHE A 224 -13.24 -12.77 4.79
N GLY A 225 -11.95 -12.48 4.76
CA GLY A 225 -10.91 -13.45 5.11
C GLY A 225 -9.59 -12.76 5.36
N PHE A 226 -8.65 -13.53 5.88
CA PHE A 226 -7.30 -13.09 6.21
C PHE A 226 -6.31 -13.97 5.47
N GLY A 227 -5.16 -13.40 5.14
CA GLY A 227 -4.10 -14.14 4.50
C GLY A 227 -3.26 -14.98 5.46
N GLU A 228 -3.36 -14.75 6.77
CA GLU A 228 -2.68 -15.56 7.77
C GLU A 228 -3.34 -16.93 7.94
N ARG A 229 -2.52 -17.98 7.97
CA ARG A 229 -2.98 -19.32 8.35
C ARG A 229 -3.32 -19.30 9.83
N SER A 230 -4.47 -19.85 10.19
CA SER A 230 -4.96 -19.81 11.57
C SER A 230 -5.32 -21.21 12.06
N GLN A 231 -5.08 -21.45 13.34
CA GLN A 231 -5.66 -22.61 14.03
C GLN A 231 -7.18 -22.41 14.16
N TYR A 232 -7.91 -23.35 13.60
CA TYR A 232 -9.36 -23.39 13.57
C TYR A 232 -9.88 -24.51 14.45
N GLY A 233 -10.65 -24.14 15.48
CA GLY A 233 -11.28 -25.07 16.42
C GLY A 233 -12.68 -24.64 16.85
N PHE A 234 -13.30 -23.70 16.13
CA PHE A 234 -14.61 -23.14 16.49
C PHE A 234 -15.73 -24.10 16.10
N THR A 235 -16.31 -24.80 17.09
CA THR A 235 -17.44 -25.71 16.89
C THR A 235 -18.78 -25.00 16.71
N GLU A 236 -18.85 -23.70 17.03
CA GLU A 236 -20.09 -22.90 16.92
C GLU A 236 -20.36 -22.38 15.50
N ASN A 237 -19.37 -22.44 14.61
CA ASN A 237 -19.53 -22.06 13.21
C ASN A 237 -19.93 -23.28 12.36
N GLU A 238 -20.36 -23.06 11.13
CA GLU A 238 -20.59 -24.15 10.16
C GLU A 238 -19.38 -24.31 9.23
N PRO A 239 -18.34 -25.08 9.60
CA PRO A 239 -17.14 -25.22 8.79
C PRO A 239 -17.38 -26.10 7.56
N HIS A 240 -16.90 -25.61 6.43
CA HIS A 240 -16.84 -26.31 5.16
C HIS A 240 -15.39 -26.32 4.69
N VAL A 241 -14.99 -27.36 3.96
CA VAL A 241 -13.68 -27.47 3.33
C VAL A 241 -13.82 -27.36 1.84
N ILE A 242 -12.96 -26.55 1.24
CA ILE A 242 -12.70 -26.48 -0.18
C ILE A 242 -11.53 -27.42 -0.48
N SER A 243 -11.79 -28.49 -1.23
CA SER A 243 -10.76 -29.44 -1.65
C SER A 243 -11.06 -29.97 -3.05
N ASN A 244 -10.07 -29.91 -3.94
CA ASN A 244 -10.19 -30.35 -5.34
C ASN A 244 -11.37 -29.72 -6.10
N GLY A 245 -11.69 -28.46 -5.81
CA GLY A 245 -12.81 -27.76 -6.44
C GLY A 245 -14.20 -28.11 -5.87
N GLU A 246 -14.27 -28.95 -4.83
CA GLU A 246 -15.52 -29.32 -4.17
C GLU A 246 -15.59 -28.72 -2.76
N ILE A 247 -16.80 -28.30 -2.37
CA ILE A 247 -17.11 -27.83 -1.02
C ILE A 247 -17.80 -28.96 -0.24
N LYS A 248 -17.25 -29.32 0.92
CA LYS A 248 -17.80 -30.38 1.80
C LYS A 248 -17.91 -29.88 3.22
N LYS A 249 -18.98 -30.23 3.92
CA LYS A 249 -19.08 -29.96 5.36
C LYS A 249 -17.98 -30.70 6.12
N LEU A 250 -17.32 -30.03 7.05
CA LEU A 250 -16.30 -30.61 7.92
C LEU A 250 -16.97 -31.14 9.20
N ASP A 251 -16.65 -32.38 9.59
CA ASP A 251 -17.15 -32.97 10.86
C ASP A 251 -16.34 -32.41 12.04
N GLU A 252 -17.01 -32.15 13.17
CA GLU A 252 -16.37 -31.66 14.40
C GLU A 252 -15.21 -32.56 14.86
N LYS A 253 -15.27 -33.87 14.60
CA LYS A 253 -14.19 -34.81 14.93
C LYS A 253 -12.90 -34.61 14.15
N GLN A 254 -12.94 -33.81 13.08
CA GLN A 254 -11.78 -33.49 12.26
C GLN A 254 -11.09 -32.21 12.72
N LEU A 255 -11.65 -31.51 13.72
CA LEU A 255 -11.07 -30.34 14.36
C LEU A 255 -10.22 -30.77 15.58
N PRO A 256 -9.19 -29.99 15.97
CA PRO A 256 -8.75 -28.73 15.36
C PRO A 256 -7.86 -28.92 14.13
N VAL A 257 -7.84 -27.92 13.25
CA VAL A 257 -6.99 -27.88 12.05
C VAL A 257 -6.31 -26.53 11.91
N GLU A 258 -5.15 -26.47 11.24
CA GLU A 258 -4.63 -25.22 10.68
C GLU A 258 -5.12 -25.05 9.25
N ALA A 259 -5.66 -23.88 8.92
CA ALA A 259 -6.16 -23.59 7.58
C ALA A 259 -6.14 -22.09 7.28
N TYR A 260 -6.26 -21.76 6.00
CA TYR A 260 -6.80 -20.47 5.59
C TYR A 260 -8.32 -20.58 5.54
N TYR A 261 -9.03 -19.47 5.74
CA TYR A 261 -10.49 -19.49 5.72
C TYR A 261 -11.10 -18.21 5.14
N ILE A 262 -12.25 -18.39 4.50
CA ILE A 262 -13.16 -17.32 4.08
C ILE A 262 -14.42 -17.45 4.93
N SER A 263 -14.80 -16.38 5.61
CA SER A 263 -15.98 -16.32 6.47
C SER A 263 -17.09 -15.52 5.84
N THR A 264 -18.33 -15.93 6.07
CA THR A 264 -19.51 -15.18 5.68
C THR A 264 -20.58 -15.17 6.75
N ASN A 265 -21.25 -14.03 6.90
CA ASN A 265 -22.45 -13.88 7.69
C ASN A 265 -23.44 -12.90 7.04
N ALA A 266 -24.70 -12.99 7.44
CA ALA A 266 -25.69 -11.98 7.12
C ALA A 266 -25.74 -10.94 8.25
N LEU A 267 -26.17 -9.73 7.92
CA LEU A 267 -26.33 -8.63 8.87
C LEU A 267 -27.80 -8.31 9.02
N LYS A 268 -28.29 -8.42 10.25
CA LYS A 268 -29.62 -8.03 10.66
C LYS A 268 -29.58 -6.59 11.14
N LYS A 269 -30.42 -5.74 10.54
CA LYS A 269 -30.60 -4.37 11.04
C LYS A 269 -31.37 -4.39 12.35
N MET A 270 -30.81 -3.78 13.39
CA MET A 270 -31.34 -3.77 14.75
C MET A 270 -31.90 -2.41 15.14
N SER A 271 -31.31 -1.32 14.65
CA SER A 271 -31.78 0.03 14.91
C SER A 271 -31.46 0.97 13.75
N GLU A 272 -32.26 2.03 13.66
CA GLU A 272 -32.06 3.17 12.78
C GLU A 272 -32.44 4.41 13.59
N GLU A 273 -31.52 5.35 13.74
CA GLU A 273 -31.79 6.67 14.31
C GLU A 273 -31.79 7.69 13.18
N THR A 274 -32.85 8.49 13.12
CA THR A 274 -33.00 9.57 12.14
C THR A 274 -33.00 10.93 12.83
N ASP A 275 -32.46 11.95 12.17
CA ASP A 275 -32.54 13.33 12.62
C ASP A 275 -33.96 13.90 12.47
N GLU A 276 -34.17 15.14 12.94
CA GLU A 276 -35.45 15.84 12.80
C GLU A 276 -35.88 16.10 11.34
N GLN A 277 -34.95 15.95 10.38
CA GLN A 277 -35.21 16.07 8.95
C GLN A 277 -35.47 14.71 8.27
N GLY A 278 -35.39 13.60 9.01
CA GLY A 278 -35.60 12.25 8.51
C GLY A 278 -34.36 11.63 7.84
N ASN A 279 -33.17 12.22 7.99
CA ASN A 279 -31.94 11.60 7.52
C ASN A 279 -31.44 10.59 8.54
N ILE A 280 -31.00 9.42 8.08
CA ILE A 280 -30.40 8.40 8.93
C ILE A 280 -29.06 8.92 9.48
N VAL A 281 -28.92 8.96 10.81
CA VAL A 281 -27.73 9.43 11.54
C VAL A 281 -26.94 8.26 12.10
N GLN A 282 -27.62 7.18 12.48
CA GLN A 282 -26.99 5.98 13.02
C GLN A 282 -27.78 4.72 12.68
N GLU A 283 -27.07 3.62 12.45
CA GLU A 283 -27.66 2.29 12.27
C GLU A 283 -26.96 1.27 13.16
N GLY A 284 -27.74 0.41 13.80
CA GLY A 284 -27.24 -0.74 14.55
C GLY A 284 -27.43 -2.02 13.75
N TRP A 285 -26.40 -2.86 13.73
CA TRP A 285 -26.38 -4.12 12.98
C TRP A 285 -25.90 -5.26 13.87
N GLU A 286 -26.54 -6.43 13.76
CA GLU A 286 -26.17 -7.67 14.43
C GLU A 286 -25.83 -8.73 13.37
N GLY A 287 -24.69 -9.39 13.52
CA GLY A 287 -24.30 -10.48 12.62
C GLY A 287 -25.02 -11.78 12.96
N THR A 288 -25.43 -12.53 11.94
CA THR A 288 -25.87 -13.92 12.11
C THR A 288 -24.67 -14.84 12.34
N GLU A 289 -24.94 -16.12 12.58
CA GLU A 289 -23.94 -17.19 12.60
C GLU A 289 -23.06 -17.18 11.35
N PHE A 290 -21.78 -17.49 11.56
CA PHE A 290 -20.77 -17.56 10.52
C PHE A 290 -20.82 -18.92 9.82
N THR A 291 -20.65 -18.87 8.51
CA THR A 291 -20.29 -20.05 7.72
C THR A 291 -18.86 -19.82 7.25
N ASP A 292 -17.99 -20.80 7.50
CA ASP A 292 -16.58 -20.69 7.18
C ASP A 292 -16.20 -21.71 6.11
N TYR A 293 -15.41 -21.27 5.13
CA TYR A 293 -14.89 -22.08 4.05
C TYR A 293 -13.37 -22.15 4.18
N LEU A 294 -12.90 -23.28 4.68
CA LEU A 294 -11.51 -23.58 4.95
C LEU A 294 -10.84 -24.18 3.72
N PHE A 295 -9.59 -23.84 3.47
CA PHE A 295 -8.78 -24.45 2.42
C PHE A 295 -7.34 -24.64 2.88
N ASP A 296 -6.65 -25.58 2.23
CA ASP A 296 -5.32 -26.05 2.63
C ASP A 296 -5.29 -26.45 4.11
N ILE A 297 -6.08 -27.47 4.47
CA ILE A 297 -6.23 -27.91 5.87
C ILE A 297 -5.08 -28.84 6.30
N THR A 298 -4.55 -28.62 7.50
CA THR A 298 -3.60 -29.53 8.18
C THR A 298 -4.16 -29.91 9.54
N PRO A 299 -4.33 -31.21 9.86
CA PRO A 299 -4.69 -31.64 11.22
C PRO A 299 -3.64 -31.19 12.23
N ILE A 300 -4.09 -30.72 13.39
CA ILE A 300 -3.20 -30.49 14.53
C ILE A 300 -3.22 -31.78 15.34
N GLU A 301 -2.11 -32.52 15.31
CA GLU A 301 -1.95 -33.66 16.22
C GLU A 301 -1.82 -33.12 17.65
N ASP A 302 -2.69 -33.58 18.55
CA ASP A 302 -2.50 -33.33 19.97
C ASP A 302 -1.13 -33.90 20.35
N GLU A 303 -0.21 -33.04 20.83
CA GLU A 303 1.01 -33.53 21.46
C GLU A 303 0.59 -34.46 22.60
N GLU A 304 0.84 -35.76 22.48
CA GLU A 304 0.72 -36.69 23.61
C GLU A 304 1.58 -36.12 24.74
N GLU A 305 0.93 -35.69 25.84
CA GLU A 305 1.59 -35.26 27.06
C GLU A 305 2.62 -36.33 27.48
N PHE A 306 3.91 -36.01 27.37
CA PHE A 306 5.02 -36.84 27.87
C PHE A 306 5.14 -36.77 29.39
#